data_AF-A0A7X9DIB0-F1
#
_entry.id   AF-A0A7X9DIB0-F1
#
_cell.length_a   1.000
_cell.length_b   1.000
_cell.length_c   1.000
_cell.angle_alpha   90.00
_cell.angle_beta   90.00
_cell.angle_gamma   90.00
#
_symmetry.space_group_name_H-M   'P 1'
#
loop_
_entity.id
_entity.type
_entity.pdbx_description
1 polymer ?
#
loop_
_entity_poly.entity_id
_entity_poly.type
_entity_poly.pdbx_seq_one_letter_code
_entity_poly.pdbx_strand_id
1 'polypeptide(L)'
;YSRITSIPEYFEKRFNSITRTISVFILLVYLLGYIGINLYTIGVAFNAMFGWDVMITAILISFVCAVYMHAGGQTSVIMTDLAQALMLLSAGFLVFFLGIEKIGSVSAFWKSLPYEFKLPFSPFNKPPDFNFVGIFWQDAFGSSMAFYFMNQGILMRFLSVRSPRDGRKAMFLVCLVLMPLAAFAVANAGWIGRSMQNLGLLSNSTDPNHIFVDVAFGITKPGIFGFIMAALIAALMSTIDTLINGVAAIGVNDIVKKFVPDREDTFYLKWARTISLAAAVIGVVLVPLFMQFKSIYLAHGTFIAAVTPPMIVTILFGILWKRYTTKAAIYTLVIGSIAMLISIQWPSVLTLLSHGVAPQGLQYLRALYGLIVCTAVSIVITVLSKEKELSNIPGLVVDTIHEGKVLFKGGEPDDFDEGKIIHCYIAETSEGVSLSTKMMEYLQAKPGDILYIADERWWLGGLRSIHAKAGTPHQGVDNVLFLGSDLITQGNLDINRKVTAIKII
;
A
#
# COMPACT_ATOMS: atom_id res chain seq x y z
N TYR A 1 -11.12 -15.15 -1.26
CA TYR A 1 -12.25 -16.11 -1.31
C TYR A 1 -13.53 -15.48 -0.75
N SER A 2 -13.52 -14.85 0.43
CA SER A 2 -14.72 -14.19 1.02
C SER A 2 -15.13 -12.83 0.40
N ARG A 3 -14.64 -12.53 -0.83
CA ARG A 3 -14.85 -11.28 -1.62
C ARG A 3 -14.89 -9.99 -0.77
N ILE A 4 -13.90 -9.83 0.10
CA ILE A 4 -13.78 -8.65 0.96
C ILE A 4 -13.21 -7.51 0.13
N THR A 5 -13.85 -6.34 0.21
CA THR A 5 -13.51 -5.15 -0.57
C THR A 5 -12.74 -4.11 0.23
N SER A 6 -12.87 -4.09 1.56
CA SER A 6 -12.16 -3.16 2.43
C SER A 6 -11.75 -3.76 3.77
N ILE A 7 -10.76 -3.15 4.42
CA ILE A 7 -10.35 -3.53 5.77
C ILE A 7 -11.54 -3.44 6.75
N PRO A 8 -12.32 -2.35 6.80
CA PRO A 8 -13.42 -2.30 7.76
C PRO A 8 -14.52 -3.35 7.50
N GLU A 9 -14.75 -3.73 6.24
CA GLU A 9 -15.63 -4.86 5.91
C GLU A 9 -15.10 -6.19 6.49
N TYR A 10 -13.79 -6.42 6.44
CA TYR A 10 -13.16 -7.56 7.13
C TYR A 10 -13.46 -7.53 8.64
N PHE A 11 -13.32 -6.38 9.28
CA PHE A 11 -13.61 -6.25 10.72
C PHE A 11 -15.07 -6.56 11.05
N GLU A 12 -16.03 -6.15 10.22
CA GLU A 12 -17.44 -6.49 10.46
C GLU A 12 -17.70 -7.99 10.31
N LYS A 13 -17.19 -8.60 9.23
CA LYS A 13 -17.33 -10.04 8.99
C LYS A 13 -16.65 -10.87 10.08
N ARG A 14 -15.46 -10.47 10.53
CA ARG A 14 -14.68 -11.21 11.54
C ARG A 14 -15.20 -11.01 12.97
N PHE A 15 -15.70 -9.81 13.26
CA PHE A 15 -16.09 -9.40 14.60
C PHE A 15 -17.54 -8.87 14.61
N ASN A 16 -17.75 -7.55 14.47
CA ASN A 16 -19.08 -6.93 14.41
C ASN A 16 -19.06 -5.50 13.83
N SER A 17 -20.23 -4.87 13.75
CA SER A 17 -20.36 -3.49 13.25
C SER A 17 -19.63 -2.44 14.09
N ILE A 18 -19.47 -2.64 15.40
CA ILE A 18 -18.75 -1.70 16.28
C ILE A 18 -17.28 -1.66 15.89
N THR A 19 -16.65 -2.83 15.73
CA THR A 19 -15.26 -2.91 15.28
C THR A 19 -15.05 -2.31 13.90
N ARG A 20 -16.03 -2.42 12.99
CA ARG A 20 -16.00 -1.74 11.68
C ARG A 20 -15.96 -0.22 11.87
N THR A 21 -16.88 0.36 12.63
CA THR A 21 -16.92 1.82 12.86
C THR A 21 -15.62 2.35 13.48
N ILE A 22 -15.07 1.66 14.49
CA ILE A 22 -13.79 2.04 15.10
C ILE A 22 -12.65 1.94 14.09
N SER A 23 -12.60 0.86 13.29
CA SER A 23 -11.57 0.68 12.27
C SER A 23 -11.64 1.73 11.16
N VAL A 24 -12.84 2.13 10.71
CA VAL A 24 -13.05 3.23 9.76
C VAL A 24 -12.44 4.51 10.31
N PHE A 25 -12.75 4.86 11.56
CA PHE A 25 -12.23 6.08 12.18
C PHE A 25 -10.70 6.09 12.25
N ILE A 26 -10.08 5.01 12.76
CA ILE A 26 -8.62 4.92 12.88
C ILE A 26 -7.95 4.94 11.50
N LEU A 27 -8.49 4.22 10.51
CA LEU A 27 -7.95 4.20 9.15
C LEU A 27 -8.07 5.55 8.46
N LEU A 28 -9.17 6.29 8.64
CA LEU A 28 -9.29 7.64 8.10
C LEU A 28 -8.29 8.60 8.74
N VAL A 29 -8.10 8.54 10.07
CA VAL A 29 -7.07 9.33 10.75
C VAL A 29 -5.68 9.01 10.18
N TYR A 30 -5.36 7.73 10.03
CA TYR A 30 -4.09 7.27 9.44
C TYR A 30 -3.91 7.79 8.00
N LEU A 31 -4.88 7.56 7.11
CA LEU A 31 -4.75 7.92 5.70
C LEU A 31 -4.73 9.44 5.49
N LEU A 32 -5.61 10.19 6.16
CA LEU A 32 -5.67 11.66 6.04
C LEU A 32 -4.41 12.33 6.58
N GLY A 33 -3.92 11.90 7.75
CA GLY A 33 -2.66 12.41 8.27
C GLY A 33 -1.47 12.03 7.38
N TYR A 34 -1.49 10.84 6.78
CA TYR A 34 -0.42 10.45 5.86
C TYR A 34 -0.44 11.24 4.54
N ILE A 35 -1.62 11.66 4.04
CA ILE A 35 -1.73 12.62 2.94
C ILE A 35 -1.05 13.94 3.34
N GLY A 36 -1.33 14.46 4.54
CA GLY A 36 -0.70 15.69 5.04
C GLY A 36 0.83 15.62 5.12
N ILE A 37 1.39 14.48 5.56
CA ILE A 37 2.84 14.25 5.59
C ILE A 37 3.44 14.28 4.18
N ASN A 38 2.79 13.63 3.21
CA ASN A 38 3.27 13.61 1.83
C ASN A 38 3.17 14.99 1.17
N LEU A 39 2.10 15.76 1.46
CA LEU A 39 1.96 17.15 1.01
C LEU A 39 3.01 18.08 1.64
N TYR A 40 3.35 17.87 2.91
CA TYR A 40 4.50 18.54 3.54
C TYR A 40 5.82 18.18 2.86
N THR A 41 6.05 16.90 2.61
CA THR A 41 7.27 16.38 1.96
C THR A 41 7.49 16.98 0.57
N ILE A 42 6.44 17.04 -0.26
CA ILE A 42 6.52 17.66 -1.59
C ILE A 42 6.72 19.17 -1.50
N GLY A 43 6.11 19.84 -0.51
CA GLY A 43 6.34 21.25 -0.25
C GLY A 43 7.80 21.56 0.11
N VAL A 44 8.44 20.72 0.93
CA VAL A 44 9.88 20.85 1.25
C VAL A 44 10.74 20.61 0.01
N ALA A 45 10.41 19.63 -0.84
CA ALA A 45 11.12 19.41 -2.10
C ALA A 45 11.05 20.63 -3.02
N PHE A 46 9.87 21.24 -3.20
CA PHE A 46 9.73 22.47 -4.00
C PHE A 46 10.42 23.67 -3.37
N ASN A 47 10.42 23.78 -2.03
CA ASN A 47 11.16 24.82 -1.34
C ASN A 47 12.66 24.70 -1.63
N ALA A 48 13.22 23.49 -1.58
CA ALA A 48 14.62 23.25 -1.91
C ALA A 48 14.94 23.57 -3.38
N MET A 49 14.02 23.27 -4.30
CA MET A 49 14.24 23.46 -5.75
C MET A 49 14.06 24.91 -6.21
N PHE A 50 13.04 25.59 -5.72
CA PHE A 50 12.57 26.87 -6.25
C PHE A 50 12.46 27.98 -5.21
N GLY A 51 12.69 27.68 -3.92
CA GLY A 51 12.47 28.62 -2.81
C GLY A 51 10.99 28.91 -2.54
N TRP A 52 10.08 28.08 -3.06
CA TRP A 52 8.64 28.30 -2.91
C TRP A 52 8.16 28.02 -1.49
N ASP A 53 7.11 28.71 -1.07
CA ASP A 53 6.46 28.44 0.20
C ASP A 53 5.85 27.02 0.22
N VAL A 54 6.05 26.33 1.34
CA VAL A 54 5.62 24.94 1.54
C VAL A 54 4.09 24.82 1.45
N MET A 55 3.36 25.79 2.01
CA MET A 55 1.89 25.78 2.01
C MET A 55 1.33 26.05 0.62
N ILE A 56 1.86 27.07 -0.06
CA ILE A 56 1.43 27.40 -1.43
C ILE A 56 1.65 26.20 -2.36
N THR A 57 2.81 25.55 -2.24
CA THR A 57 3.11 24.35 -3.01
C THR A 57 2.13 23.22 -2.68
N ALA A 58 1.89 22.94 -1.39
CA ALA A 58 0.97 21.89 -0.97
C ALA A 58 -0.45 22.11 -1.53
N ILE A 59 -0.95 23.37 -1.52
CA ILE A 59 -2.25 23.73 -2.11
C ILE A 59 -2.25 23.46 -3.61
N LEU A 60 -1.22 23.91 -4.33
CA LEU A 60 -1.12 23.76 -5.79
C LEU A 60 -1.06 22.29 -6.19
N ILE A 61 -0.21 21.50 -5.55
CA ILE A 61 -0.05 20.07 -5.86
C ILE A 61 -1.31 19.30 -5.46
N SER A 62 -1.89 19.59 -4.29
CA SER A 62 -3.14 18.96 -3.87
C SER A 62 -4.29 19.26 -4.84
N PHE A 63 -4.34 20.46 -5.42
CA PHE A 63 -5.32 20.81 -6.45
C PHE A 63 -5.09 20.00 -7.73
N VAL A 64 -3.86 19.91 -8.22
CA VAL A 64 -3.51 19.09 -9.38
C VAL A 64 -3.88 17.63 -9.14
N CYS A 65 -3.51 17.06 -7.99
CA CYS A 65 -3.89 15.71 -7.55
C CYS A 65 -5.40 15.50 -7.55
N ALA A 66 -6.16 16.42 -6.96
CA ALA A 66 -7.61 16.31 -6.93
C ALA A 66 -8.25 16.31 -8.33
N VAL A 67 -7.75 17.14 -9.25
CA VAL A 67 -8.31 17.27 -10.61
C VAL A 67 -8.14 15.98 -11.42
N TYR A 68 -6.93 15.40 -11.48
CA TYR A 68 -6.77 14.18 -12.26
C TYR A 68 -7.38 12.96 -11.55
N MET A 69 -7.41 12.91 -10.22
CA MET A 69 -8.09 11.84 -9.49
C MET A 69 -9.59 11.84 -9.74
N HIS A 70 -10.19 13.03 -9.88
CA HIS A 70 -11.59 13.15 -10.29
C HIS A 70 -11.83 12.51 -11.67
N ALA A 71 -10.86 12.57 -12.58
CA ALA A 71 -10.98 12.06 -13.94
C ALA A 71 -10.53 10.59 -14.12
N GLY A 72 -9.52 10.12 -13.37
CA GLY A 72 -8.71 8.96 -13.76
C GLY A 72 -9.15 7.57 -13.27
N GLY A 73 -9.84 7.45 -12.14
CA GLY A 73 -10.16 6.14 -11.55
C GLY A 73 -8.91 5.30 -11.19
N GLN A 74 -9.09 4.19 -10.47
CA GLN A 74 -7.98 3.36 -9.96
C GLN A 74 -7.06 2.82 -11.09
N THR A 75 -7.63 2.51 -12.25
CA THR A 75 -6.91 2.02 -13.44
C THR A 75 -5.86 3.01 -13.94
N SER A 76 -6.23 4.27 -14.13
CA SER A 76 -5.29 5.27 -14.65
C SER A 76 -4.17 5.51 -13.65
N VAL A 77 -4.50 5.50 -12.35
CA VAL A 77 -3.53 5.61 -11.25
C VAL A 77 -2.49 4.49 -11.33
N ILE A 78 -2.89 3.23 -11.52
CA ILE A 78 -1.93 2.10 -11.63
C ILE A 78 -0.99 2.28 -12.82
N MET A 79 -1.49 2.76 -13.96
CA MET A 79 -0.66 2.95 -15.16
C MET A 79 0.29 4.14 -15.02
N THR A 80 -0.15 5.24 -14.43
CA THR A 80 0.74 6.36 -14.11
C THR A 80 1.79 5.93 -13.11
N ASP A 81 1.41 5.20 -12.06
CA ASP A 81 2.34 4.69 -11.04
C ASP A 81 3.44 3.81 -11.65
N LEU A 82 3.10 2.96 -12.62
CA LEU A 82 4.08 2.12 -13.31
C LEU A 82 5.12 2.96 -14.06
N ALA A 83 4.68 3.98 -14.80
CA ALA A 83 5.58 4.89 -15.50
C ALA A 83 6.46 5.68 -14.52
N GLN A 84 5.87 6.18 -13.43
CA GLN A 84 6.56 6.93 -12.39
C GLN A 84 7.60 6.09 -11.64
N ALA A 85 7.32 4.81 -11.40
CA ALA A 85 8.27 3.88 -10.80
C ALA A 85 9.51 3.66 -11.68
N LEU A 86 9.32 3.51 -13.00
CA LEU A 86 10.42 3.39 -13.96
C LEU A 86 11.25 4.68 -14.03
N MET A 87 10.58 5.85 -14.01
CA MET A 87 11.25 7.15 -13.96
C MET A 87 12.08 7.30 -12.68
N LEU A 88 11.52 6.96 -11.52
CA LEU A 88 12.20 7.04 -10.22
C LEU A 88 13.46 6.16 -10.19
N LEU A 89 13.35 4.90 -10.62
CA LEU A 89 14.50 4.00 -10.67
C LEU A 89 15.58 4.54 -11.61
N SER A 90 15.19 4.98 -12.81
CA SER A 90 16.12 5.56 -13.79
C SER A 90 16.81 6.80 -13.25
N ALA A 91 16.07 7.71 -12.63
CA ALA A 91 16.61 8.93 -12.01
C ALA A 91 17.57 8.61 -10.86
N GLY A 92 17.21 7.67 -9.98
CA GLY A 92 18.06 7.28 -8.85
C GLY A 92 19.36 6.62 -9.27
N PHE A 93 19.34 5.72 -10.26
CA PHE A 93 20.57 5.16 -10.84
C PHE A 93 21.43 6.23 -11.50
N LEU A 94 20.81 7.17 -12.20
CA LEU A 94 21.51 8.26 -12.85
C LEU A 94 22.18 9.21 -11.83
N VAL A 95 21.52 9.53 -10.72
CA VAL A 95 22.12 10.27 -9.59
C VAL A 95 23.34 9.53 -9.05
N PHE A 96 23.26 8.21 -8.88
CA PHE A 96 24.39 7.43 -8.40
C PHE A 96 25.59 7.50 -9.36
N PHE A 97 25.39 7.18 -10.65
CA PHE A 97 26.49 7.16 -11.62
C PHE A 97 27.13 8.53 -11.82
N LEU A 98 26.34 9.60 -11.94
CA LEU A 98 26.86 10.97 -12.06
C LEU A 98 27.52 11.43 -10.76
N GLY A 99 27.03 11.00 -9.61
CA GLY A 99 27.65 11.26 -8.32
C GLY A 99 29.04 10.64 -8.22
N ILE A 100 29.18 9.39 -8.64
CA ILE A 100 30.49 8.71 -8.70
C ILE A 100 31.43 9.40 -9.68
N GLU A 101 30.94 9.82 -10.86
CA GLU A 101 31.73 10.57 -11.84
C GLU A 101 32.24 11.90 -11.24
N LYS A 102 31.37 12.64 -10.53
CA LYS A 102 31.74 13.90 -9.86
C LYS A 102 32.80 13.70 -8.77
N ILE A 103 32.73 12.59 -8.04
CA ILE A 103 33.72 12.22 -7.01
C ILE A 103 35.02 11.69 -7.65
N GLY A 104 34.95 11.17 -8.87
CA GLY A 104 36.07 10.74 -9.70
C GLY A 104 36.25 9.23 -9.79
N SER A 105 35.92 8.46 -8.74
CA SER A 105 35.91 6.99 -8.81
C SER A 105 35.11 6.34 -7.68
N VAL A 106 34.71 5.08 -7.89
CA VAL A 106 34.07 4.24 -6.86
C VAL A 106 34.98 4.06 -5.65
N SER A 107 36.30 3.93 -5.86
CA SER A 107 37.27 3.78 -4.77
C SER A 107 37.38 5.06 -3.93
N ALA A 108 37.40 6.23 -4.57
CA ALA A 108 37.41 7.51 -3.88
C ALA A 108 36.12 7.72 -3.06
N PHE A 109 34.96 7.43 -3.66
CA PHE A 109 33.67 7.44 -2.97
C PHE A 109 33.65 6.51 -1.75
N TRP A 110 34.11 5.27 -1.90
CA TRP A 110 34.11 4.34 -0.78
C TRP A 110 35.08 4.74 0.32
N LYS A 111 36.20 5.41 0.00
CA LYS A 111 37.18 5.88 0.98
C LYS A 111 36.73 7.15 1.71
N SER A 112 36.03 8.06 1.04
CA SER A 112 35.56 9.32 1.63
C SER A 112 34.43 9.12 2.65
N LEU A 113 33.68 8.01 2.56
CA LEU A 113 32.62 7.71 3.51
C LEU A 113 33.17 7.32 4.89
N PRO A 114 32.56 7.79 6.00
CA PRO A 114 32.88 7.31 7.34
C PRO A 114 32.59 5.81 7.46
N TYR A 115 33.29 5.12 8.37
CA TYR A 115 33.13 3.68 8.57
C TYR A 115 31.68 3.27 8.88
N GLU A 116 30.99 4.05 9.72
CA GLU A 116 29.60 3.78 10.14
C GLU A 116 28.61 3.75 8.95
N PHE A 117 28.88 4.53 7.90
CA PHE A 117 28.02 4.62 6.72
C PHE A 117 28.21 3.44 5.74
N LYS A 118 29.23 2.61 5.98
CA LYS A 118 29.52 1.39 5.20
C LYS A 118 28.89 0.15 5.83
N LEU A 119 28.38 0.28 7.05
CA LEU A 119 27.70 -0.81 7.75
C LEU A 119 26.25 -0.91 7.28
N PRO A 120 25.68 -2.12 7.24
CA PRO A 120 24.29 -2.32 6.81
C PRO A 120 23.27 -1.76 7.81
N PHE A 121 23.67 -1.52 9.07
CA PHE A 121 22.81 -1.07 10.14
C PHE A 121 23.42 0.13 10.88
N SER A 122 22.56 1.04 11.31
CA SER A 122 22.93 2.14 12.22
C SER A 122 23.46 1.56 13.56
N PRO A 123 24.26 2.31 14.35
CA PRO A 123 24.61 1.86 15.69
C PRO A 123 23.36 1.63 16.56
N PHE A 124 23.50 0.72 17.54
CA PHE A 124 22.38 0.17 18.29
C PHE A 124 21.45 1.25 18.87
N ASN A 125 21.98 2.13 19.73
CA ASN A 125 21.21 3.16 20.43
C ASN A 125 21.73 4.60 20.21
N LYS A 126 22.60 4.80 19.22
CA LYS A 126 23.21 6.09 18.86
C LYS A 126 23.22 6.31 17.34
N PRO A 127 23.16 7.56 16.86
CA PRO A 127 22.71 8.75 17.58
C PRO A 127 21.24 8.61 18.02
N PRO A 128 20.78 9.31 19.08
CA PRO A 128 19.42 9.16 19.58
C PRO A 128 18.34 9.31 18.50
N ASP A 129 18.55 10.24 17.57
CA ASP A 129 17.56 10.62 16.58
C ASP A 129 17.55 9.71 15.32
N PHE A 130 18.51 8.79 15.19
CA PHE A 130 18.63 7.85 14.06
C PHE A 130 19.38 6.57 14.46
N ASN A 131 18.85 5.85 15.46
CA ASN A 131 19.45 4.62 15.98
C ASN A 131 18.76 3.36 15.43
N PHE A 132 19.47 2.23 15.40
CA PHE A 132 18.93 0.98 14.87
C PHE A 132 17.70 0.47 15.63
N VAL A 133 17.67 0.57 16.96
CA VAL A 133 16.51 0.12 17.74
C VAL A 133 15.24 0.87 17.32
N GLY A 134 15.34 2.19 17.16
CA GLY A 134 14.26 3.03 16.67
C GLY A 134 13.81 2.63 15.27
N ILE A 135 14.74 2.55 14.31
CA ILE A 135 14.45 2.16 12.92
C ILE A 135 13.82 0.77 12.86
N PHE A 136 14.31 -0.19 13.65
CA PHE A 136 13.81 -1.56 13.66
C PHE A 136 12.34 -1.61 14.13
N TRP A 137 12.03 -1.03 15.29
CA TRP A 137 10.67 -1.08 15.81
C TRP A 137 9.71 -0.16 15.06
N GLN A 138 10.18 1.03 14.67
CA GLN A 138 9.38 1.99 13.94
C GLN A 138 9.17 1.55 12.50
N ASP A 139 10.22 1.36 11.70
CA ASP A 139 10.09 1.18 10.26
C ASP A 139 9.89 -0.27 9.86
N ALA A 140 10.67 -1.20 10.43
CA ALA A 140 10.56 -2.62 10.08
C ALA A 140 9.27 -3.26 10.61
N PHE A 141 8.83 -2.90 11.82
CA PHE A 141 7.56 -3.36 12.37
C PHE A 141 6.42 -2.36 12.14
N GLY A 142 6.45 -1.18 12.75
CA GLY A 142 5.35 -0.21 12.69
C GLY A 142 4.96 0.19 11.26
N SER A 143 5.84 0.90 10.55
CA SER A 143 5.60 1.47 9.23
C SER A 143 5.36 0.39 8.18
N SER A 144 6.17 -0.68 8.15
CA SER A 144 6.02 -1.75 7.15
C SER A 144 4.72 -2.54 7.33
N MET A 145 4.33 -2.88 8.56
CA MET A 145 3.06 -3.55 8.81
C MET A 145 1.87 -2.64 8.50
N ALA A 146 1.94 -1.34 8.86
CA ALA A 146 0.90 -0.38 8.49
C ALA A 146 0.78 -0.27 6.96
N PHE A 147 1.90 -0.19 6.26
CA PHE A 147 1.92 -0.03 4.81
C PHE A 147 1.27 -1.21 4.08
N TYR A 148 1.50 -2.46 4.52
CA TYR A 148 0.95 -3.62 3.83
C TYR A 148 -0.43 -4.07 4.32
N PHE A 149 -0.72 -3.92 5.62
CA PHE A 149 -1.96 -4.42 6.21
C PHE A 149 -3.02 -3.35 6.45
N MET A 150 -2.63 -2.08 6.63
CA MET A 150 -3.58 -0.97 6.88
C MET A 150 -3.83 -0.09 5.66
N ASN A 151 -2.93 -0.06 4.68
CA ASN A 151 -3.11 0.81 3.51
C ASN A 151 -4.12 0.21 2.53
N GLN A 152 -5.32 0.79 2.49
CA GLN A 152 -6.39 0.36 1.58
C GLN A 152 -5.97 0.43 0.12
N GLY A 153 -5.18 1.43 -0.29
CA GLY A 153 -4.70 1.57 -1.67
C GLY A 153 -3.82 0.40 -2.12
N ILE A 154 -2.94 -0.07 -1.23
CA ILE A 154 -2.10 -1.25 -1.48
C ILE A 154 -2.94 -2.53 -1.53
N LEU A 155 -3.89 -2.70 -0.61
CA LEU A 155 -4.78 -3.86 -0.62
C LEU A 155 -5.62 -3.95 -1.88
N MET A 156 -6.12 -2.82 -2.40
CA MET A 156 -6.86 -2.79 -3.65
C MET A 156 -6.02 -3.31 -4.83
N ARG A 157 -4.70 -3.03 -4.87
CA ARG A 157 -3.82 -3.59 -5.90
C ARG A 157 -3.74 -5.12 -5.82
N PHE A 158 -3.70 -5.68 -4.61
CA PHE A 158 -3.73 -7.14 -4.41
C PHE A 158 -5.08 -7.77 -4.75
N LEU A 159 -6.19 -7.06 -4.48
CA LEU A 159 -7.54 -7.51 -4.83
C LEU A 159 -7.79 -7.48 -6.34
N SER A 160 -7.08 -6.63 -7.08
CA SER A 160 -7.13 -6.56 -8.56
C SER A 160 -6.26 -7.60 -9.26
N VAL A 161 -5.49 -8.42 -8.53
CA VAL A 161 -4.65 -9.46 -9.15
C VAL A 161 -5.51 -10.61 -9.66
N ARG A 162 -5.14 -11.15 -10.80
CA ARG A 162 -5.76 -12.32 -11.44
C ARG A 162 -5.97 -13.49 -10.48
N SER A 163 -4.93 -13.90 -9.77
CA SER A 163 -4.99 -15.05 -8.84
C SER A 163 -4.22 -14.78 -7.54
N PRO A 164 -4.56 -15.47 -6.44
CA PRO A 164 -3.75 -15.42 -5.21
C PRO A 164 -2.30 -15.86 -5.43
N ARG A 165 -2.04 -16.74 -6.41
CA ARG A 165 -0.69 -17.17 -6.79
C ARG A 165 0.11 -16.03 -7.41
N ASP A 166 -0.50 -15.30 -8.35
CA ASP A 166 0.14 -14.12 -8.94
C ASP A 166 0.34 -13.01 -7.91
N GLY A 167 -0.57 -12.87 -6.94
CA GLY A 167 -0.38 -11.97 -5.81
C GLY A 167 0.87 -12.31 -4.98
N ARG A 168 1.13 -13.61 -4.73
CA ARG A 168 2.36 -14.06 -4.06
C ARG A 168 3.61 -13.81 -4.89
N LYS A 169 3.57 -14.08 -6.21
CA LYS A 169 4.70 -13.78 -7.12
C LYS A 169 5.00 -12.28 -7.15
N ALA A 170 3.97 -11.45 -7.22
CA ALA A 170 4.09 -10.00 -7.18
C ALA A 170 4.71 -9.53 -5.87
N MET A 171 4.27 -10.06 -4.73
CA MET A 171 4.85 -9.73 -3.43
C MET A 171 6.33 -10.13 -3.33
N PHE A 172 6.68 -11.33 -3.82
CA PHE A 172 8.06 -11.80 -3.86
C PHE A 172 8.96 -10.85 -4.68
N LEU A 173 8.51 -10.46 -5.88
CA LEU A 173 9.22 -9.51 -6.74
C LEU A 173 9.36 -8.14 -6.06
N VAL A 174 8.29 -7.64 -5.44
CA VAL A 174 8.30 -6.35 -4.75
C VAL A 174 9.29 -6.36 -3.60
N CYS A 175 9.21 -7.35 -2.69
CA CYS A 175 10.03 -7.38 -1.49
C CYS A 175 11.51 -7.67 -1.77
N LEU A 176 11.82 -8.59 -2.68
CA LEU A 176 13.20 -9.03 -2.90
C LEU A 176 13.94 -8.27 -4.01
N VAL A 177 13.23 -7.67 -4.95
CA VAL A 177 13.84 -7.00 -6.12
C VAL A 177 13.53 -5.51 -6.11
N LEU A 178 12.25 -5.14 -6.19
CA LEU A 178 11.91 -3.73 -6.43
C LEU A 178 12.15 -2.83 -5.21
N MET A 179 11.88 -3.30 -3.99
CA MET A 179 12.12 -2.53 -2.77
C MET A 179 13.61 -2.26 -2.53
N PRO A 180 14.52 -3.25 -2.61
CA PRO A 180 15.96 -2.97 -2.51
C PRO A 180 16.47 -2.01 -3.58
N LEU A 181 15.99 -2.14 -4.83
CA LEU A 181 16.38 -1.23 -5.90
C LEU A 181 15.84 0.19 -5.67
N ALA A 182 14.59 0.33 -5.20
CA ALA A 182 14.00 1.62 -4.87
C ALA A 182 14.70 2.27 -3.66
N ALA A 183 15.01 1.49 -2.63
CA ALA A 183 15.79 1.94 -1.47
C ALA A 183 17.17 2.44 -1.90
N PHE A 184 17.87 1.69 -2.76
CA PHE A 184 19.14 2.14 -3.34
C PHE A 184 18.96 3.43 -4.17
N ALA A 185 17.97 3.47 -5.06
CA ALA A 185 17.70 4.60 -5.95
C ALA A 185 17.42 5.92 -5.21
N VAL A 186 16.80 5.86 -4.02
CA VAL A 186 16.51 7.05 -3.21
C VAL A 186 17.63 7.35 -2.20
N ALA A 187 18.16 6.33 -1.51
CA ALA A 187 19.14 6.53 -0.44
C ALA A 187 20.53 6.93 -0.95
N ASN A 188 20.89 6.55 -2.19
CA ASN A 188 22.24 6.80 -2.70
C ASN A 188 22.59 8.30 -2.76
N ALA A 189 21.62 9.19 -2.97
CA ALA A 189 21.86 10.63 -2.97
C ALA A 189 22.41 11.12 -1.62
N GLY A 190 21.95 10.51 -0.51
CA GLY A 190 22.48 10.79 0.83
C GLY A 190 23.93 10.32 0.99
N TRP A 191 24.29 9.14 0.46
CA TRP A 191 25.68 8.67 0.47
C TRP A 191 26.60 9.54 -0.39
N ILE A 192 26.16 9.89 -1.60
CA ILE A 192 26.90 10.79 -2.50
C ILE A 192 27.07 12.15 -1.84
N GLY A 193 26.00 12.72 -1.26
CA GLY A 193 26.03 13.98 -0.52
C GLY A 193 27.01 13.95 0.65
N ARG A 194 26.99 12.89 1.45
CA ARG A 194 27.94 12.73 2.57
C ARG A 194 29.39 12.63 2.10
N SER A 195 29.64 11.90 1.01
CA SER A 195 30.95 11.83 0.39
C SER A 195 31.41 13.20 -0.12
N MET A 196 30.53 13.93 -0.82
CA MET A 196 30.81 15.28 -1.34
C MET A 196 31.13 16.26 -0.20
N GLN A 197 30.41 16.20 0.92
CA GLN A 197 30.70 16.99 2.12
C GLN A 197 32.11 16.73 2.66
N ASN A 198 32.49 15.45 2.82
CA ASN A 198 33.81 15.08 3.33
C ASN A 198 34.96 15.48 2.38
N LEU A 199 34.68 15.59 1.08
CA LEU A 199 35.63 16.05 0.07
C LEU A 199 35.61 17.58 -0.13
N GLY A 200 34.77 18.31 0.61
CA GLY A 200 34.62 19.77 0.47
C GLY A 200 33.91 20.23 -0.80
N LEU A 201 33.24 19.31 -1.51
CA LEU A 201 32.44 19.60 -2.71
C LEU A 201 31.03 20.10 -2.38
N LEU A 202 30.58 19.89 -1.15
CA LEU A 202 29.29 20.33 -0.62
C LEU A 202 29.47 20.87 0.81
N SER A 203 28.67 21.83 1.23
CA SER A 203 28.75 22.37 2.59
C SER A 203 28.36 21.33 3.64
N ASN A 204 29.08 21.32 4.76
CA ASN A 204 28.72 20.52 5.94
C ASN A 204 27.45 21.03 6.64
N SER A 205 27.00 22.25 6.33
CA SER A 205 25.79 22.87 6.88
C SER A 205 24.54 22.66 6.02
N THR A 206 24.62 21.85 4.96
CA THR A 206 23.47 21.55 4.11
C THR A 206 22.37 20.88 4.92
N ASP A 207 21.13 21.37 4.76
CA ASP A 207 19.96 20.79 5.40
C ASP A 207 19.78 19.33 4.91
N PRO A 208 19.72 18.35 5.82
CA PRO A 208 19.45 16.96 5.45
C PRO A 208 18.16 16.76 4.64
N ASN A 209 17.16 17.63 4.81
CA ASN A 209 15.92 17.57 4.04
C ASN A 209 16.12 18.00 2.57
N HIS A 210 17.15 18.81 2.28
CA HIS A 210 17.45 19.33 0.94
C HIS A 210 18.54 18.53 0.21
N ILE A 211 19.19 17.58 0.91
CA ILE A 211 20.38 16.87 0.42
C ILE A 211 20.18 16.23 -0.96
N PHE A 212 19.00 15.66 -1.22
CA PHE A 212 18.73 15.02 -2.50
C PHE A 212 18.76 16.04 -3.66
N VAL A 213 18.11 17.19 -3.47
CA VAL A 213 18.02 18.26 -4.47
C VAL A 213 19.38 18.91 -4.68
N ASP A 214 20.09 19.21 -3.59
CA ASP A 214 21.41 19.84 -3.64
C ASP A 214 22.45 18.95 -4.33
N VAL A 215 22.44 17.65 -4.04
CA VAL A 215 23.30 16.67 -4.71
C VAL A 215 22.94 16.57 -6.19
N ALA A 216 21.67 16.42 -6.53
CA ALA A 216 21.23 16.36 -7.91
C ALA A 216 21.65 17.63 -8.69
N PHE A 217 21.51 18.81 -8.09
CA PHE A 217 21.92 20.07 -8.68
C PHE A 217 23.44 20.13 -8.91
N GLY A 218 24.24 19.71 -7.93
CA GLY A 218 25.71 19.77 -8.01
C GLY A 218 26.35 18.79 -9.01
N ILE A 219 25.64 17.71 -9.37
CA ILE A 219 26.17 16.64 -10.24
C ILE A 219 25.56 16.62 -11.65
N THR A 220 24.50 17.39 -11.93
CA THR A 220 23.78 17.30 -13.21
C THR A 220 23.78 18.59 -14.02
N LYS A 221 23.49 18.47 -15.32
CA LYS A 221 23.28 19.59 -16.25
C LYS A 221 21.79 19.96 -16.33
N PRO A 222 21.45 21.18 -16.81
CA PRO A 222 20.08 21.54 -17.15
C PRO A 222 19.47 20.50 -18.09
N GLY A 223 18.22 20.10 -17.84
CA GLY A 223 17.55 18.99 -18.53
C GLY A 223 17.57 17.69 -17.73
N ILE A 224 18.76 17.16 -17.42
CA ILE A 224 18.89 15.97 -16.56
C ILE A 224 18.40 16.29 -15.15
N PHE A 225 18.77 17.45 -14.61
CA PHE A 225 18.23 17.94 -13.34
C PHE A 225 16.70 17.95 -13.36
N GLY A 226 16.11 18.52 -14.42
CA GLY A 226 14.65 18.58 -14.59
C GLY A 226 14.00 17.21 -14.63
N PHE A 227 14.62 16.23 -15.30
CA PHE A 227 14.14 14.85 -15.32
C PHE A 227 14.15 14.21 -13.91
N ILE A 228 15.25 14.36 -13.15
CA ILE A 228 15.34 13.81 -11.78
C ILE A 228 14.28 14.45 -10.88
N MET A 229 14.11 15.77 -10.97
CA MET A 229 13.11 16.48 -10.19
C MET A 229 11.69 16.09 -10.58
N ALA A 230 11.41 15.91 -11.88
CA ALA A 230 10.14 15.38 -12.34
C ALA A 230 9.88 13.97 -11.77
N ALA A 231 10.89 13.10 -11.75
CA ALA A 231 10.78 11.75 -11.18
C ALA A 231 10.53 11.78 -9.65
N LEU A 232 11.18 12.69 -8.91
CA LEU A 232 10.96 12.90 -7.48
C LEU A 232 9.51 13.33 -7.20
N ILE A 233 9.03 14.36 -7.90
CA ILE A 233 7.66 14.89 -7.73
C ILE A 233 6.63 13.82 -8.14
N ALA A 234 6.88 13.11 -9.24
CA ALA A 234 6.06 11.99 -9.70
C ALA A 234 5.91 10.89 -8.63
N ALA A 235 7.01 10.48 -7.99
CA ALA A 235 6.97 9.45 -6.94
C ALA A 235 6.16 9.89 -5.71
N LEU A 236 6.26 11.18 -5.32
CA LEU A 236 5.49 11.74 -4.22
C LEU A 236 3.98 11.82 -4.56
N MET A 237 3.64 12.23 -5.78
CA MET A 237 2.24 12.29 -6.24
C MET A 237 1.58 10.90 -6.26
N SER A 238 2.28 9.86 -6.75
CA SER A 238 1.79 8.47 -6.75
C SER A 238 1.32 8.00 -5.36
N THR A 239 2.05 8.40 -4.32
CA THR A 239 1.71 8.04 -2.93
C THR A 239 0.47 8.78 -2.46
N ILE A 240 0.37 10.09 -2.75
CA ILE A 240 -0.80 10.91 -2.40
C ILE A 240 -2.06 10.34 -3.07
N ASP A 241 -1.98 9.93 -4.34
CA ASP A 241 -3.10 9.34 -5.07
C ASP A 241 -3.60 8.05 -4.47
N THR A 242 -2.66 7.16 -4.14
CA THR A 242 -2.96 5.88 -3.51
C THR A 242 -3.70 6.10 -2.19
N LEU A 243 -3.30 7.11 -1.41
CA LEU A 243 -3.93 7.46 -0.14
C LEU A 243 -5.32 8.10 -0.33
N ILE A 244 -5.46 9.09 -1.22
CA ILE A 244 -6.74 9.73 -1.53
C ILE A 244 -7.74 8.70 -2.06
N ASN A 245 -7.32 7.84 -2.98
CA ASN A 245 -8.14 6.75 -3.50
C ASN A 245 -8.55 5.77 -2.40
N GLY A 246 -7.64 5.46 -1.47
CA GLY A 246 -7.93 4.65 -0.29
C GLY A 246 -9.01 5.28 0.60
N VAL A 247 -8.92 6.59 0.87
CA VAL A 247 -9.95 7.33 1.63
C VAL A 247 -11.28 7.33 0.91
N ALA A 248 -11.30 7.54 -0.40
CA ALA A 248 -12.51 7.49 -1.22
C ALA A 248 -13.15 6.09 -1.20
N ALA A 249 -12.35 5.04 -1.34
CA ALA A 249 -12.82 3.66 -1.30
C ALA A 249 -13.44 3.29 0.06
N ILE A 250 -12.79 3.65 1.17
CA ILE A 250 -13.35 3.46 2.52
C ILE A 250 -14.61 4.30 2.70
N GLY A 251 -14.58 5.58 2.31
CA GLY A 251 -15.72 6.47 2.44
C GLY A 251 -16.95 5.96 1.67
N VAL A 252 -16.77 5.46 0.44
CA VAL A 252 -17.87 4.92 -0.36
C VAL A 252 -18.36 3.58 0.18
N ASN A 253 -17.46 2.60 0.38
CA ASN A 253 -17.87 1.24 0.72
C ASN A 253 -18.25 1.07 2.20
N ASP A 254 -17.66 1.86 3.09
CA ASP A 254 -17.82 1.72 4.54
C ASP A 254 -18.73 2.77 5.19
N ILE A 255 -18.96 3.89 4.52
CA ILE A 255 -19.87 4.94 5.01
C ILE A 255 -21.08 5.05 4.07
N VAL A 256 -20.89 5.47 2.81
CA VAL A 256 -21.99 5.81 1.90
C VAL A 256 -22.87 4.60 1.59
N LYS A 257 -22.31 3.49 1.11
CA LYS A 257 -23.07 2.26 0.80
C LYS A 257 -23.80 1.67 2.00
N LYS A 258 -23.25 1.88 3.21
CA LYS A 258 -23.84 1.35 4.44
C LYS A 258 -25.08 2.16 4.86
N PHE A 259 -25.03 3.48 4.74
CA PHE A 259 -26.17 4.35 5.08
C PHE A 259 -27.17 4.48 3.94
N VAL A 260 -26.73 4.33 2.69
CA VAL A 260 -27.56 4.44 1.47
C VAL A 260 -27.20 3.29 0.50
N PRO A 261 -27.72 2.07 0.74
CA PRO A 261 -27.51 0.92 -0.15
C PRO A 261 -28.32 1.04 -1.46
N ASP A 262 -28.03 0.14 -2.39
CA ASP A 262 -28.80 -0.12 -3.63
C ASP A 262 -29.03 1.09 -4.54
N ARG A 263 -28.00 1.94 -4.70
CA ARG A 263 -27.99 3.04 -5.67
C ARG A 263 -27.20 2.66 -6.92
N GLU A 264 -27.45 3.37 -8.02
CA GLU A 264 -26.66 3.24 -9.23
C GLU A 264 -25.18 3.56 -9.01
N ASP A 265 -24.29 2.93 -9.78
CA ASP A 265 -22.84 3.16 -9.70
C ASP A 265 -22.46 4.63 -9.96
N THR A 266 -23.26 5.37 -10.74
CA THR A 266 -23.07 6.80 -10.99
C THR A 266 -23.18 7.63 -9.69
N PHE A 267 -24.03 7.21 -8.75
CA PHE A 267 -24.18 7.85 -7.44
C PHE A 267 -22.94 7.61 -6.58
N TYR A 268 -22.48 6.35 -6.49
CA TYR A 268 -21.29 6.00 -5.72
C TYR A 268 -20.03 6.65 -6.30
N LEU A 269 -19.94 6.76 -7.63
CA LEU A 269 -18.84 7.45 -8.31
C LEU A 269 -18.80 8.95 -7.99
N LYS A 270 -19.97 9.62 -7.93
CA LYS A 270 -20.05 11.03 -7.50
C LYS A 270 -19.54 11.20 -6.07
N TRP A 271 -19.97 10.33 -5.15
CA TRP A 271 -19.47 10.35 -3.77
C TRP A 271 -17.98 10.05 -3.67
N ALA A 272 -17.46 9.10 -4.44
CA ALA A 272 -16.02 8.81 -4.49
C ALA A 272 -15.21 10.08 -4.84
N ARG A 273 -15.68 10.83 -5.85
CA ARG A 273 -15.05 12.08 -6.29
C ARG A 273 -15.14 13.18 -5.23
N THR A 274 -16.30 13.36 -4.61
CA THR A 274 -16.49 14.35 -3.53
C THR A 274 -15.61 14.04 -2.32
N ILE A 275 -15.54 12.77 -1.89
CA ILE A 275 -14.71 12.33 -0.77
C ILE A 275 -13.22 12.49 -1.10
N SER A 276 -12.81 12.23 -2.35
CA SER A 276 -11.44 12.47 -2.80
C SER A 276 -11.04 13.93 -2.67
N LEU A 277 -11.91 14.85 -3.09
CA LEU A 277 -11.69 16.29 -2.96
C LEU A 277 -11.63 16.72 -1.48
N ALA A 278 -12.52 16.19 -0.63
CA ALA A 278 -12.50 16.46 0.80
C ALA A 278 -11.21 15.95 1.46
N ALA A 279 -10.73 14.76 1.08
CA ALA A 279 -9.48 14.18 1.58
C ALA A 279 -8.27 15.03 1.21
N ALA A 280 -8.23 15.55 -0.03
CA ALA A 280 -7.21 16.48 -0.49
C ALA A 280 -7.19 17.77 0.35
N VAL A 281 -8.36 18.38 0.57
CA VAL A 281 -8.48 19.61 1.39
C VAL A 281 -8.04 19.36 2.84
N ILE A 282 -8.49 18.26 3.45
CA ILE A 282 -8.08 17.90 4.83
C ILE A 282 -6.56 17.66 4.88
N GLY A 283 -5.99 16.99 3.86
CA GLY A 283 -4.56 16.80 3.75
C GLY A 283 -3.77 18.11 3.79
N VAL A 284 -4.20 19.11 3.02
CA VAL A 284 -3.62 20.47 3.03
C VAL A 284 -3.74 21.12 4.40
N VAL A 285 -4.92 21.04 5.04
CA VAL A 285 -5.16 21.59 6.38
C VAL A 285 -4.24 20.95 7.44
N LEU A 286 -3.80 19.71 7.24
CA LEU A 286 -2.89 19.01 8.15
C LEU A 286 -1.40 19.33 7.89
N VAL A 287 -1.02 19.99 6.80
CA VAL A 287 0.39 20.35 6.52
C VAL A 287 1.05 21.16 7.65
N PRO A 288 0.43 22.20 8.25
CA PRO A 288 1.02 22.97 9.34
C PRO A 288 1.41 22.10 10.55
N LEU A 289 0.64 21.03 10.81
CA LEU A 289 0.92 20.09 11.90
C LEU A 289 2.25 19.38 11.71
N PHE A 290 2.69 19.18 10.47
CA PHE A 290 3.95 18.49 10.16
C PHE A 290 5.13 19.47 9.99
N MET A 291 4.86 20.74 9.66
CA MET A 291 5.89 21.77 9.55
C MET A 291 6.62 22.08 10.87
N GLN A 292 6.04 21.72 12.02
CA GLN A 292 6.69 21.89 13.33
C GLN A 292 7.83 20.90 13.60
N PHE A 293 7.96 19.83 12.81
CA PHE A 293 9.00 18.83 12.99
C PHE A 293 10.31 19.27 12.34
N LYS A 294 11.44 18.88 12.94
CA LYS A 294 12.78 19.22 12.46
C LYS A 294 13.17 18.53 11.14
N SER A 295 12.60 17.35 10.89
CA SER A 295 12.85 16.60 9.66
C SER A 295 11.61 15.88 9.19
N ILE A 296 11.56 15.64 7.88
CA ILE A 296 10.49 14.88 7.23
C ILE A 296 10.39 13.47 7.82
N TYR A 297 11.53 12.83 8.06
CA TYR A 297 11.60 11.48 8.64
C TYR A 297 11.02 11.44 10.07
N LEU A 298 11.34 12.43 10.91
CA LEU A 298 10.81 12.48 12.28
C LEU A 298 9.30 12.70 12.30
N ALA A 299 8.79 13.59 11.43
CA ALA A 299 7.36 13.80 11.26
C ALA A 299 6.64 12.50 10.88
N HIS A 300 7.19 11.80 9.88
CA HIS A 300 6.67 10.51 9.41
C HIS A 300 6.66 9.47 10.52
N GLY A 301 7.83 9.17 11.10
CA GLY A 301 7.97 8.13 12.13
C GLY A 301 7.05 8.40 13.32
N THR A 302 7.03 9.63 13.84
CA THR A 302 6.23 9.98 15.02
C THR A 302 4.73 9.77 14.80
N PHE A 303 4.21 10.20 13.64
CA PHE A 303 2.80 10.05 13.31
C PHE A 303 2.42 8.59 13.12
N ILE A 304 3.20 7.84 12.33
CA ILE A 304 2.95 6.43 12.07
C ILE A 304 2.99 5.63 13.38
N ALA A 305 3.98 5.89 14.24
CA ALA A 305 4.10 5.26 15.55
C ALA A 305 2.86 5.48 16.41
N ALA A 306 2.26 6.67 16.33
CA ALA A 306 1.16 7.09 17.19
C ALA A 306 -0.18 6.45 16.82
N VAL A 307 -0.42 6.18 15.53
CA VAL A 307 -1.75 5.76 15.05
C VAL A 307 -1.85 4.26 14.78
N THR A 308 -0.76 3.64 14.33
CA THR A 308 -0.82 2.31 13.70
C THR A 308 -0.87 1.10 14.65
N PRO A 309 -0.22 1.07 15.84
CA PRO A 309 -0.12 -0.16 16.64
C PRO A 309 -1.45 -0.83 17.02
N PRO A 310 -2.49 -0.10 17.47
CA PRO A 310 -3.78 -0.72 17.83
C PRO A 310 -4.41 -1.45 16.65
N MET A 311 -4.31 -0.86 15.45
CA MET A 311 -4.89 -1.47 14.25
C MET A 311 -4.07 -2.66 13.77
N ILE A 312 -2.73 -2.53 13.70
CA ILE A 312 -1.84 -3.62 13.26
C ILE A 312 -2.07 -4.87 14.11
N VAL A 313 -2.05 -4.74 15.45
CA VAL A 313 -2.23 -5.89 16.34
C VAL A 313 -3.60 -6.52 16.14
N THR A 314 -4.66 -5.71 16.02
CA THR A 314 -6.01 -6.21 15.83
C THR A 314 -6.19 -6.93 14.48
N ILE A 315 -5.56 -6.43 13.40
CA ILE A 315 -5.55 -7.09 12.09
C ILE A 315 -4.80 -8.42 12.17
N LEU A 316 -3.57 -8.41 12.67
CA LEU A 316 -2.73 -9.61 12.72
C LEU A 316 -3.35 -10.69 13.59
N PHE A 317 -3.87 -10.34 14.75
CA PHE A 317 -4.53 -11.31 15.64
C PHE A 317 -5.87 -11.75 15.07
N GLY A 318 -6.59 -10.88 14.37
CA GLY A 318 -7.81 -11.24 13.64
C GLY A 318 -7.56 -12.34 12.59
N ILE A 319 -6.46 -12.21 11.84
CA ILE A 319 -6.09 -13.09 10.72
C ILE A 319 -5.39 -14.37 11.21
N LEU A 320 -4.50 -14.26 12.21
CA LEU A 320 -3.62 -15.35 12.65
C LEU A 320 -4.17 -16.12 13.85
N TRP A 321 -5.04 -15.54 14.67
CA TRP A 321 -5.50 -16.15 15.92
C TRP A 321 -7.01 -16.45 15.89
N LYS A 322 -7.35 -17.72 15.65
CA LYS A 322 -8.75 -18.20 15.60
C LYS A 322 -9.56 -17.86 16.86
N ARG A 323 -8.92 -17.84 18.03
CA ARG A 323 -9.57 -17.59 19.33
C ARG A 323 -9.79 -16.09 19.62
N TYR A 324 -9.22 -15.20 18.81
CA TYR A 324 -9.29 -13.77 19.05
C TYR A 324 -10.75 -13.27 18.97
N THR A 325 -11.25 -12.69 20.06
CA THR A 325 -12.67 -12.39 20.24
C THR A 325 -13.01 -10.96 19.82
N THR A 326 -14.29 -10.70 19.52
CA THR A 326 -14.81 -9.35 19.25
C THR A 326 -14.54 -8.38 20.41
N LYS A 327 -14.65 -8.85 21.67
CA LYS A 327 -14.30 -8.03 22.83
C LYS A 327 -12.83 -7.66 22.82
N ALA A 328 -11.94 -8.64 22.63
CA ALA A 328 -10.50 -8.39 22.55
C ALA A 328 -10.14 -7.38 21.46
N ALA A 329 -10.76 -7.48 20.28
CA ALA A 329 -10.60 -6.50 19.21
C ALA A 329 -11.01 -5.08 19.64
N ILE A 330 -12.21 -4.90 20.21
CA ILE A 330 -12.69 -3.57 20.65
C ILE A 330 -11.76 -2.99 21.72
N TYR A 331 -11.44 -3.76 22.76
CA TYR A 331 -10.58 -3.31 23.84
C TYR A 331 -9.16 -2.97 23.36
N THR A 332 -8.61 -3.75 22.43
CA THR A 332 -7.29 -3.47 21.84
C THR A 332 -7.30 -2.15 21.07
N LEU A 333 -8.34 -1.90 20.27
CA LEU A 333 -8.46 -0.66 19.53
C LEU A 333 -8.63 0.55 20.45
N VAL A 334 -9.49 0.47 21.46
CA VAL A 334 -9.79 1.59 22.35
C VAL A 334 -8.67 1.81 23.37
N ILE A 335 -8.32 0.81 24.17
CA ILE A 335 -7.27 0.92 25.20
C ILE A 335 -5.91 1.17 24.52
N GLY A 336 -5.64 0.50 23.39
CA GLY A 336 -4.44 0.76 22.61
C GLY A 336 -4.36 2.21 22.16
N SER A 337 -5.41 2.76 21.56
CA SER A 337 -5.44 4.17 21.12
C SER A 337 -5.25 5.14 22.30
N ILE A 338 -5.88 4.88 23.44
CA ILE A 338 -5.68 5.70 24.66
C ILE A 338 -4.23 5.60 25.14
N ALA A 339 -3.64 4.40 25.16
CA ALA A 339 -2.23 4.21 25.52
C ALA A 339 -1.30 4.97 24.57
N MET A 340 -1.63 5.03 23.27
CA MET A 340 -0.89 5.83 22.31
C MET A 340 -0.98 7.33 22.62
N LEU A 341 -2.16 7.85 22.92
CA LEU A 341 -2.34 9.26 23.34
C LEU A 341 -1.56 9.58 24.62
N ILE A 342 -1.58 8.67 25.60
CA ILE A 342 -0.78 8.78 26.83
C ILE A 342 0.71 8.87 26.50
N SER A 343 1.20 8.07 25.54
CA SER A 343 2.61 8.10 25.11
C SER A 343 3.03 9.38 24.37
N ILE A 344 2.07 10.14 23.85
CA ILE A 344 2.31 11.46 23.25
C ILE A 344 2.38 12.52 24.34
N GLN A 345 1.43 12.51 25.28
CA GLN A 345 1.35 13.49 26.37
C GLN A 345 2.45 13.29 27.43
N TRP A 346 2.80 12.03 27.72
CA TRP A 346 3.83 11.65 28.69
C TRP A 346 4.85 10.70 28.06
N PRO A 347 5.84 11.21 27.31
CA PRO A 347 6.90 10.38 26.72
C PRO A 347 7.72 9.58 27.73
N SER A 348 7.66 9.92 29.02
CA SER A 348 8.35 9.20 30.10
C SER A 348 7.92 7.73 30.20
N VAL A 349 6.70 7.37 29.78
CA VAL A 349 6.25 5.96 29.76
C VAL A 349 7.10 5.07 28.84
N LEU A 350 7.75 5.67 27.85
CA LEU A 350 8.62 4.97 26.89
C LEU A 350 10.00 4.65 27.47
N THR A 351 10.40 5.28 28.58
CA THR A 351 11.74 5.12 29.17
C THR A 351 12.03 3.69 29.62
N LEU A 352 11.02 2.96 30.07
CA LEU A 352 11.10 1.54 30.44
C LEU A 352 11.53 0.65 29.26
N LEU A 353 11.21 1.07 28.03
CA LEU A 353 11.52 0.37 26.79
C LEU A 353 12.62 1.07 25.98
N SER A 354 13.37 1.98 26.62
CA SER A 354 14.33 2.85 25.95
C SER A 354 15.49 2.11 25.28
N HIS A 355 15.82 0.88 25.70
CA HIS A 355 17.03 0.17 25.25
C HIS A 355 18.32 1.02 25.39
N GLY A 356 18.33 1.94 26.36
CA GLY A 356 19.43 2.90 26.55
C GLY A 356 19.47 4.04 25.54
N VAL A 357 18.44 4.23 24.71
CA VAL A 357 18.27 5.39 23.83
C VAL A 357 17.96 6.62 24.67
N ALA A 358 18.61 7.74 24.35
CA ALA A 358 18.39 9.01 25.05
C ALA A 358 16.96 9.55 24.81
N PRO A 359 16.45 10.46 25.66
CA PRO A 359 15.08 10.96 25.58
C PRO A 359 14.62 11.49 24.21
N GLN A 360 15.56 12.04 23.44
CA GLN A 360 15.32 12.59 22.10
C GLN A 360 14.87 11.51 21.09
N GLY A 361 15.37 10.28 21.25
CA GLY A 361 15.04 9.13 20.39
C GLY A 361 13.82 8.32 20.83
N LEU A 362 13.17 8.67 21.95
CA LEU A 362 12.03 7.90 22.48
C LEU A 362 10.84 7.85 21.52
N GLN A 363 10.72 8.81 20.61
CA GLN A 363 9.60 8.91 19.67
C GLN A 363 9.48 7.68 18.76
N TYR A 364 10.60 7.07 18.37
CA TYR A 364 10.62 5.86 17.53
C TYR A 364 10.26 4.58 18.30
N LEU A 365 10.42 4.58 19.63
CA LEU A 365 10.05 3.46 20.49
C LEU A 365 8.55 3.42 20.79
N ARG A 366 7.81 4.45 20.40
CA ARG A 366 6.36 4.49 20.54
C ARG A 366 5.68 3.34 19.79
N ALA A 367 6.21 2.93 18.63
CA ALA A 367 5.71 1.75 17.93
C ALA A 367 5.87 0.48 18.78
N LEU A 368 7.05 0.23 19.37
CA LEU A 368 7.28 -0.91 20.26
C LEU A 368 6.34 -0.89 21.47
N TYR A 369 6.25 0.25 22.15
CA TYR A 369 5.34 0.42 23.29
C TYR A 369 3.90 0.09 22.90
N GLY A 370 3.43 0.65 21.78
CA GLY A 370 2.09 0.40 21.27
C GLY A 370 1.86 -1.07 20.94
N LEU A 371 2.81 -1.73 20.26
CA LEU A 371 2.72 -3.14 19.92
C LEU A 371 2.66 -4.02 21.17
N ILE A 372 3.50 -3.75 22.19
CA ILE A 372 3.50 -4.51 23.45
C ILE A 372 2.17 -4.33 24.20
N VAL A 373 1.72 -3.09 24.40
CA VAL A 373 0.50 -2.79 25.15
C VAL A 373 -0.72 -3.39 24.44
N CYS A 374 -0.83 -3.20 23.13
CA CYS A 374 -1.95 -3.74 22.35
C CYS A 374 -1.95 -5.29 22.35
N THR A 375 -0.77 -5.90 22.25
CA THR A 375 -0.62 -7.37 22.32
C THR A 375 -0.99 -7.89 23.71
N ALA A 376 -0.54 -7.24 24.78
CA ALA A 376 -0.88 -7.62 26.15
C ALA A 376 -2.40 -7.53 26.39
N VAL A 377 -3.03 -6.42 25.99
CA VAL A 377 -4.50 -6.25 26.07
C VAL A 377 -5.21 -7.33 25.26
N SER A 378 -4.76 -7.59 24.04
CA SER A 378 -5.30 -8.63 23.18
C SER A 378 -5.27 -10.01 23.83
N ILE A 379 -4.13 -10.39 24.41
CA ILE A 379 -3.95 -11.70 25.06
C ILE A 379 -4.83 -11.82 26.30
N VAL A 380 -4.76 -10.84 27.21
CA VAL A 380 -5.49 -10.85 28.49
C VAL A 380 -7.00 -10.95 28.24
N ILE A 381 -7.54 -10.07 27.37
CA ILE A 381 -8.99 -10.06 27.12
C ILE A 381 -9.43 -11.32 26.36
N THR A 382 -8.61 -11.87 25.48
CA THR A 382 -8.95 -13.11 24.77
C THR A 382 -9.01 -14.29 25.72
N VAL A 383 -8.07 -14.42 26.66
CA VAL A 383 -8.06 -15.50 27.66
C VAL A 383 -9.23 -15.39 28.65
N LEU A 384 -9.60 -14.17 29.02
CA LEU A 384 -10.74 -13.91 29.94
C LEU A 384 -12.11 -14.01 29.25
N SER A 385 -12.16 -13.93 27.92
CA SER A 385 -13.40 -13.99 27.16
C SER A 385 -13.79 -15.43 26.81
N LYS A 386 -15.10 -15.70 26.75
CA LYS A 386 -15.61 -16.98 26.25
C LYS A 386 -15.22 -17.18 24.78
N GLU A 387 -14.84 -18.41 24.45
CA GLU A 387 -14.49 -18.83 23.10
C GLU A 387 -15.71 -18.70 22.17
N LYS A 388 -15.49 -18.14 20.98
CA LYS A 388 -16.54 -18.00 19.95
C LYS A 388 -16.66 -19.32 19.19
N GLU A 389 -17.89 -19.72 18.86
CA GLU A 389 -18.10 -20.89 17.99
C GLU A 389 -17.44 -20.69 16.62
N LEU A 390 -16.67 -21.70 16.19
CA LEU A 390 -15.85 -21.68 14.96
C LEU A 390 -16.69 -21.70 13.67
N SER A 391 -18.00 -21.97 13.76
CA SER A 391 -18.93 -22.05 12.63
C SER A 391 -19.12 -20.73 11.86
N ASN A 392 -18.70 -19.60 12.42
CA ASN A 392 -18.95 -18.25 11.87
C ASN A 392 -17.72 -17.56 11.26
N ILE A 393 -16.61 -18.26 10.96
CA ILE A 393 -15.36 -17.63 10.46
C ILE A 393 -14.70 -18.26 9.21
N PRO A 394 -15.41 -18.92 8.27
CA PRO A 394 -14.74 -19.56 7.15
C PRO A 394 -14.06 -18.53 6.23
N GLY A 395 -12.78 -18.76 5.92
CA GLY A 395 -11.97 -17.89 5.07
C GLY A 395 -11.59 -16.53 5.67
N LEU A 396 -11.83 -16.30 6.97
CA LEU A 396 -11.48 -15.04 7.67
C LEU A 396 -10.22 -15.15 8.55
N VAL A 397 -9.74 -16.38 8.76
CA VAL A 397 -8.54 -16.73 9.54
C VAL A 397 -7.69 -17.64 8.67
N VAL A 398 -6.36 -17.60 8.81
CA VAL A 398 -5.43 -18.43 8.00
C VAL A 398 -5.80 -19.91 8.05
N ASP A 399 -6.13 -20.41 9.24
CA ASP A 399 -6.53 -21.81 9.46
C ASP A 399 -7.79 -22.21 8.68
N THR A 400 -8.72 -21.28 8.45
CA THR A 400 -10.01 -21.54 7.78
C THR A 400 -9.99 -21.13 6.30
N ILE A 401 -8.82 -20.82 5.73
CA ILE A 401 -8.71 -20.42 4.32
C ILE A 401 -9.22 -21.55 3.41
N HIS A 402 -8.87 -22.81 3.69
CA HIS A 402 -9.30 -23.94 2.86
C HIS A 402 -10.84 -24.08 2.84
N GLU A 403 -11.50 -24.00 4.00
CA GLU A 403 -12.98 -23.95 4.08
C GLU A 403 -13.55 -22.77 3.28
N GLY A 404 -12.90 -21.60 3.35
CA GLY A 404 -13.24 -20.44 2.54
C GLY A 404 -13.12 -20.68 1.04
N LYS A 405 -12.14 -21.48 0.59
CA LYS A 405 -12.00 -21.88 -0.83
C LYS A 405 -13.12 -22.83 -1.25
N VAL A 406 -13.41 -23.82 -0.42
CA VAL A 406 -14.47 -24.80 -0.65
C VAL A 406 -15.82 -24.09 -0.80
N LEU A 407 -16.15 -23.17 0.10
CA LEU A 407 -17.37 -22.36 0.02
C LEU A 407 -17.41 -21.46 -1.23
N PHE A 408 -16.27 -20.88 -1.60
CA PHE A 408 -16.20 -20.01 -2.78
C PHE A 408 -16.42 -20.77 -4.09
N LYS A 409 -15.78 -21.94 -4.23
CA LYS A 409 -15.91 -22.81 -5.40
C LYS A 409 -17.27 -23.50 -5.42
N GLY A 410 -17.71 -24.03 -4.28
CA GLY A 410 -18.83 -24.96 -4.14
C GLY A 410 -18.39 -26.44 -4.18
N GLY A 411 -17.10 -26.71 -3.98
CA GLY A 411 -16.48 -28.04 -4.06
C GLY A 411 -14.98 -27.99 -3.72
N GLU A 412 -14.28 -29.12 -3.82
CA GLU A 412 -12.84 -29.21 -3.51
C GLU A 412 -11.99 -28.30 -4.44
N PRO A 413 -11.18 -27.38 -3.87
CA PRO A 413 -10.32 -26.50 -4.65
C PRO A 413 -9.15 -27.25 -5.28
N ASP A 414 -8.81 -26.90 -6.52
CA ASP A 414 -7.71 -27.52 -7.25
C ASP A 414 -6.49 -26.57 -7.27
N ASP A 415 -5.80 -26.49 -6.13
CA ASP A 415 -4.88 -25.39 -5.80
C ASP A 415 -3.52 -25.42 -6.56
N PHE A 416 -3.23 -26.48 -7.34
CA PHE A 416 -1.86 -26.75 -7.81
C PHE A 416 -1.64 -26.60 -9.33
N ASP A 417 -2.67 -26.73 -10.17
CA ASP A 417 -2.52 -26.66 -11.64
C ASP A 417 -3.27 -25.45 -12.22
N GLU A 418 -2.55 -24.32 -12.37
CA GLU A 418 -3.00 -23.26 -13.29
C GLU A 418 -3.14 -23.92 -14.67
N GLY A 419 -4.37 -23.94 -15.19
CA GLY A 419 -4.69 -24.57 -16.46
C GLY A 419 -3.90 -23.97 -17.62
N LYS A 420 -3.82 -24.68 -18.74
CA LYS A 420 -3.20 -24.11 -19.94
C LYS A 420 -3.99 -22.89 -20.41
N ILE A 421 -3.27 -21.90 -20.94
CA ILE A 421 -3.89 -20.69 -21.47
C ILE A 421 -4.50 -20.99 -22.84
N ILE A 422 -5.74 -20.53 -23.07
CA ILE A 422 -6.37 -20.58 -24.40
C ILE A 422 -6.65 -19.18 -24.93
N HIS A 423 -6.64 -19.04 -26.26
CA HIS A 423 -6.99 -17.84 -26.98
C HIS A 423 -8.23 -18.11 -27.83
N CYS A 424 -9.31 -17.38 -27.60
CA CYS A 424 -10.61 -17.65 -28.22
C CYS A 424 -11.40 -16.35 -28.47
N TYR A 425 -12.43 -16.41 -29.31
CA TYR A 425 -13.37 -15.30 -29.51
C TYR A 425 -14.55 -15.41 -28.56
N ILE A 426 -15.18 -14.28 -28.23
CA ILE A 426 -16.40 -14.27 -27.43
C ILE A 426 -17.62 -14.32 -28.35
N ALA A 427 -18.56 -15.20 -28.05
CA ALA A 427 -19.93 -15.11 -28.54
C ALA A 427 -20.86 -14.80 -27.36
N GLU A 428 -21.77 -13.85 -27.55
CA GLU A 428 -22.69 -13.42 -26.50
C GLU A 428 -23.80 -14.47 -26.27
N THR A 429 -24.10 -14.74 -25.00
CA THR A 429 -25.24 -15.57 -24.59
C THR A 429 -26.11 -14.84 -23.56
N SER A 430 -27.29 -15.40 -23.29
CA SER A 430 -28.18 -14.87 -22.24
C SER A 430 -27.56 -14.97 -20.86
N GLU A 431 -26.96 -16.11 -20.50
CA GLU A 431 -26.35 -16.31 -19.18
C GLU A 431 -25.14 -17.26 -19.21
N GLY A 432 -24.26 -17.10 -18.21
CA GLY A 432 -23.21 -18.06 -17.86
C GLY A 432 -21.96 -18.02 -18.74
N VAL A 433 -21.15 -19.08 -18.64
CA VAL A 433 -19.96 -19.32 -19.45
C VAL A 433 -20.08 -20.72 -20.05
N SER A 434 -19.94 -20.88 -21.35
CA SER A 434 -19.83 -22.22 -21.96
C SER A 434 -18.63 -22.30 -22.89
N LEU A 435 -17.88 -23.40 -22.74
CA LEU A 435 -16.67 -23.73 -23.48
C LEU A 435 -16.88 -25.03 -24.23
N SER A 436 -16.17 -25.23 -25.33
CA SER A 436 -16.22 -26.52 -26.01
C SER A 436 -15.60 -27.61 -25.13
N THR A 437 -15.99 -28.88 -25.31
CA THR A 437 -15.40 -30.00 -24.56
C THR A 437 -13.88 -30.05 -24.70
N LYS A 438 -13.34 -29.77 -25.90
CA LYS A 438 -11.88 -29.72 -26.12
C LYS A 438 -11.22 -28.55 -25.40
N MET A 439 -11.86 -27.39 -25.37
CA MET A 439 -11.35 -26.22 -24.64
C MET A 439 -11.29 -26.51 -23.14
N MET A 440 -12.31 -27.15 -22.57
CA MET A 440 -12.34 -27.55 -21.17
C MET A 440 -11.25 -28.57 -20.82
N GLU A 441 -11.05 -29.59 -21.67
CA GLU A 441 -9.96 -30.56 -21.50
C GLU A 441 -8.58 -29.92 -21.57
N TYR A 442 -8.36 -29.01 -22.52
CA TYR A 442 -7.09 -28.31 -22.66
C TYR A 442 -6.81 -27.36 -21.49
N LEU A 443 -7.83 -26.63 -21.04
CA LEU A 443 -7.78 -25.81 -19.81
C LEU A 443 -7.63 -26.64 -18.53
N GLN A 444 -7.84 -27.96 -18.61
CA GLN A 444 -7.97 -28.86 -17.47
C GLN A 444 -9.02 -28.36 -16.47
N ALA A 445 -10.12 -27.79 -16.99
CA ALA A 445 -11.20 -27.20 -16.22
C ALA A 445 -12.41 -28.13 -16.16
N LYS A 446 -13.14 -28.07 -15.05
CA LYS A 446 -14.41 -28.77 -14.81
C LYS A 446 -15.54 -27.75 -14.63
N PRO A 447 -16.80 -28.13 -14.91
CA PRO A 447 -17.94 -27.29 -14.57
C PRO A 447 -17.90 -26.87 -13.10
N GLY A 448 -18.06 -25.58 -12.83
CA GLY A 448 -17.93 -24.97 -11.50
C GLY A 448 -16.56 -24.39 -11.17
N ASP A 449 -15.50 -24.73 -11.92
CA ASP A 449 -14.18 -24.13 -11.77
C ASP A 449 -14.21 -22.64 -12.14
N ILE A 450 -13.31 -21.87 -11.54
CA ILE A 450 -13.25 -20.42 -11.75
C ILE A 450 -12.26 -20.12 -12.85
N LEU A 451 -12.79 -19.49 -13.90
CA LEU A 451 -12.04 -19.03 -15.03
C LEU A 451 -11.73 -17.55 -14.90
N TYR A 452 -10.58 -17.14 -15.40
CA TYR A 452 -10.27 -15.74 -15.66
C TYR A 452 -10.15 -15.51 -17.14
N ILE A 453 -11.01 -14.63 -17.63
CA ILE A 453 -11.13 -14.26 -19.03
C ILE A 453 -10.65 -12.82 -19.13
N ALA A 454 -9.68 -12.56 -20.01
CA ALA A 454 -9.11 -11.23 -20.20
C ALA A 454 -8.84 -10.94 -21.68
N ASP A 455 -8.77 -9.67 -22.06
CA ASP A 455 -8.31 -9.26 -23.39
C ASP A 455 -6.92 -9.86 -23.71
N GLU A 456 -6.70 -10.26 -24.95
CA GLU A 456 -5.42 -10.86 -25.40
C GLU A 456 -4.24 -9.89 -25.26
N ARG A 457 -4.48 -8.58 -25.30
CA ARG A 457 -3.44 -7.57 -25.15
C ARG A 457 -2.97 -7.52 -23.70
N TRP A 458 -1.76 -8.03 -23.47
CA TRP A 458 -1.17 -8.11 -22.13
C TRP A 458 -1.15 -6.78 -21.36
N TRP A 459 -1.03 -5.63 -22.06
CA TRP A 459 -1.01 -4.29 -21.45
C TRP A 459 -2.38 -3.78 -21.01
N LEU A 460 -3.48 -4.33 -21.55
CA LEU A 460 -4.83 -4.06 -21.03
C LEU A 460 -5.13 -4.92 -19.81
N GLY A 461 -4.39 -6.01 -19.60
CA GLY A 461 -4.36 -6.79 -18.36
C GLY A 461 -5.72 -6.97 -17.69
N GLY A 462 -5.78 -6.66 -16.39
CA GLY A 462 -6.99 -6.73 -15.58
C GLY A 462 -8.08 -5.69 -15.90
N LEU A 463 -7.82 -4.73 -16.80
CA LEU A 463 -8.73 -3.63 -17.13
C LEU A 463 -9.91 -4.09 -17.99
N ARG A 464 -9.69 -5.15 -18.75
CA ARG A 464 -10.71 -5.83 -19.56
C ARG A 464 -10.68 -7.31 -19.21
N SER A 465 -11.15 -7.62 -18.00
CA SER A 465 -11.12 -8.98 -17.50
C SER A 465 -12.25 -9.26 -16.53
N ILE A 466 -12.59 -10.54 -16.38
CA ILE A 466 -13.62 -10.99 -15.47
C ILE A 466 -13.29 -12.39 -14.93
N HIS A 467 -13.66 -12.63 -13.68
CA HIS A 467 -13.73 -13.97 -13.11
C HIS A 467 -15.13 -14.54 -13.28
N ALA A 468 -15.24 -15.71 -13.89
CA ALA A 468 -16.52 -16.35 -14.14
C ALA A 468 -16.45 -17.86 -13.89
N LYS A 469 -17.56 -18.48 -13.49
CA LYS A 469 -17.62 -19.94 -13.28
C LYS A 469 -17.81 -20.64 -14.62
N ALA A 470 -17.02 -21.69 -14.87
CA ALA A 470 -17.19 -22.55 -16.02
C ALA A 470 -18.56 -23.25 -15.94
N GLY A 471 -19.41 -23.06 -16.94
CA GLY A 471 -20.67 -23.77 -17.06
C GLY A 471 -20.52 -25.15 -17.70
N THR A 472 -21.63 -25.69 -18.20
CA THR A 472 -21.64 -26.96 -18.91
C THR A 472 -20.94 -26.84 -20.27
N PRO A 473 -20.09 -27.81 -20.64
CA PRO A 473 -19.44 -27.81 -21.95
C PRO A 473 -20.45 -28.07 -23.06
N HIS A 474 -20.19 -27.51 -24.24
CA HIS A 474 -20.97 -27.75 -25.44
C HIS A 474 -20.11 -28.43 -26.52
N GLN A 475 -20.74 -29.12 -27.48
CA GLN A 475 -20.03 -29.80 -28.58
C GLN A 475 -19.84 -28.92 -29.83
N GLY A 476 -19.74 -27.59 -29.64
CA GLY A 476 -19.69 -26.62 -30.73
C GLY A 476 -18.29 -26.19 -31.14
N VAL A 477 -18.16 -24.93 -31.57
CA VAL A 477 -16.93 -24.40 -32.18
C VAL A 477 -15.80 -24.28 -31.17
N ASP A 478 -14.71 -25.01 -31.40
CA ASP A 478 -13.55 -25.12 -30.48
C ASP A 478 -12.75 -23.83 -30.25
N ASN A 479 -13.12 -22.71 -30.88
CA ASN A 479 -12.44 -21.41 -30.77
C ASN A 479 -13.35 -20.30 -30.21
N VAL A 480 -14.55 -20.63 -29.74
CA VAL A 480 -15.54 -19.65 -29.28
C VAL A 480 -15.92 -19.92 -27.83
N LEU A 481 -15.74 -18.91 -27.00
CA LEU A 481 -16.23 -18.84 -25.63
C LEU A 481 -17.60 -18.16 -25.64
N PHE A 482 -18.62 -18.88 -25.20
CA PHE A 482 -19.93 -18.28 -24.96
C PHE A 482 -19.94 -17.61 -23.60
N LEU A 483 -20.25 -16.30 -23.56
CA LEU A 483 -20.21 -15.50 -22.35
C LEU A 483 -21.49 -14.66 -22.24
N GLY A 484 -22.11 -14.68 -21.05
CA GLY A 484 -23.29 -13.87 -20.75
C GLY A 484 -23.06 -12.38 -20.98
N SER A 485 -24.05 -11.67 -21.52
CA SER A 485 -24.02 -10.22 -21.77
C SER A 485 -23.64 -9.40 -20.52
N ASP A 486 -24.12 -9.81 -19.35
CA ASP A 486 -23.79 -9.20 -18.06
C ASP A 486 -22.28 -9.30 -17.75
N LEU A 487 -21.67 -10.46 -18.01
CA LEU A 487 -20.25 -10.71 -17.75
C LEU A 487 -19.36 -9.96 -18.75
N ILE A 488 -19.80 -9.85 -20.01
CA ILE A 488 -19.12 -9.03 -21.03
C ILE A 488 -19.10 -7.57 -20.59
N THR A 489 -20.25 -7.06 -20.14
CA THR A 489 -20.41 -5.67 -19.70
C THR A 489 -19.59 -5.39 -18.43
N GLN A 490 -19.70 -6.26 -17.41
CA GLN A 490 -18.93 -6.12 -16.16
C GLN A 490 -17.41 -6.21 -16.39
N GLY A 491 -16.97 -7.11 -17.27
CA GLY A 491 -15.57 -7.26 -17.64
C GLY A 491 -15.06 -6.22 -18.63
N ASN A 492 -15.93 -5.34 -19.16
CA ASN A 492 -15.64 -4.39 -20.23
C ASN A 492 -14.92 -5.05 -21.44
N LEU A 493 -15.36 -6.27 -21.80
CA LEU A 493 -14.76 -7.09 -22.83
C LEU A 493 -15.25 -6.67 -24.23
N ASP A 494 -14.37 -6.76 -25.22
CA ASP A 494 -14.69 -6.46 -26.62
C ASP A 494 -14.91 -7.76 -27.40
N ILE A 495 -16.17 -8.02 -27.76
CA ILE A 495 -16.62 -9.20 -28.51
C ILE A 495 -15.94 -9.35 -29.88
N ASN A 496 -15.47 -8.26 -30.49
CA ASN A 496 -14.79 -8.31 -31.79
C ASN A 496 -13.31 -8.70 -31.69
N ARG A 497 -12.81 -8.96 -30.48
CA ARG A 497 -11.41 -9.27 -30.21
C ARG A 497 -11.29 -10.64 -29.55
N LYS A 498 -10.08 -11.20 -29.68
CA LYS A 498 -9.74 -12.42 -28.95
C LYS A 498 -9.55 -12.11 -27.48
N VAL A 499 -9.91 -13.09 -26.68
CA VAL A 499 -9.67 -13.13 -25.25
C VAL A 499 -8.84 -14.34 -24.88
N THR A 500 -8.14 -14.18 -23.78
CA THR A 500 -7.35 -15.21 -23.11
C THR A 500 -8.18 -15.76 -21.96
N ALA A 501 -8.37 -17.08 -21.89
CA ALA A 501 -9.02 -17.73 -20.75
C ALA A 501 -8.05 -18.70 -20.05
N ILE A 502 -8.16 -18.78 -18.73
CA ILE A 502 -7.40 -19.72 -17.88
C ILE A 502 -8.27 -20.27 -16.76
N LYS A 503 -7.97 -21.48 -16.25
CA LYS A 503 -8.44 -21.99 -14.96
C LYS A 503 -7.60 -21.45 -13.80
N ILE A 504 -8.24 -20.89 -12.77
CA ILE A 504 -7.56 -20.44 -11.54
C ILE A 504 -7.84 -21.33 -10.33
N ILE A 505 -9.11 -21.72 -10.08
CA ILE A 505 -9.53 -22.43 -8.83
C ILE A 505 -10.51 -23.55 -9.16
#